data_AF-A0A2D0HGY8-F1
#
_entry.id   AF-A0A2D0HGY8-F1
#
_cell.length_a   1.000
_cell.length_b   1.000
_cell.length_c   1.000
_cell.angle_alpha   90.00
_cell.angle_beta   90.00
_cell.angle_gamma   90.00
#
_symmetry.space_group_name_H-M   'P 1'
#
loop_
_entity.id
_entity.type
_entity.pdbx_description
1 polymer ?
#
loop_
_entity_poly.entity_id
_entity_poly.type
_entity_poly.pdbx_seq_one_letter_code
_entity_poly.pdbx_strand_id
1 'polypeptide(L)'
;MVQEKQSDRQQRLDNFLQAVEAAQKVQDDIMKYGLEAAHLYCDDVDGDWLETWGEDEDGQQSLVELVTNFLQSDDLVAVKLRKQLKDKSLQKIAVELERCLSLSKEEERIFAIKNVLSANMACGERHRGTSDEFDKLELLDLSEELLDKLSEIFDQNI
;
A
#
# COMPACT_ATOMS: atom_id res chain seq x y z
N MET A 1 -45.01 -34.19 9.63
CA MET A 1 -43.69 -34.22 8.99
C MET A 1 -42.83 -33.20 9.71
N VAL A 2 -41.96 -33.64 10.62
CA VAL A 2 -41.06 -32.75 11.37
C VAL A 2 -39.74 -32.73 10.62
N GLN A 3 -39.38 -31.56 10.06
CA GLN A 3 -38.03 -31.35 9.56
C GLN A 3 -37.11 -31.16 10.77
N GLU A 4 -36.34 -32.19 11.12
CA GLU A 4 -35.25 -32.06 12.07
C GLU A 4 -34.20 -31.12 11.48
N LYS A 5 -34.11 -29.92 12.05
CA LYS A 5 -32.99 -29.00 11.84
C LYS A 5 -31.74 -29.73 12.34
N GLN A 6 -30.85 -30.18 11.46
CA GLN A 6 -29.54 -30.70 11.87
C GLN A 6 -28.91 -29.67 12.82
N SER A 7 -28.62 -30.09 14.04
CA SER A 7 -28.04 -29.21 15.05
C SER A 7 -26.67 -28.72 14.56
N ASP A 8 -26.27 -27.49 14.86
CA ASP A 8 -24.95 -26.92 14.53
C ASP A 8 -23.78 -27.90 14.81
N ARG A 9 -23.92 -28.72 15.86
CA ARG A 9 -22.96 -29.79 16.19
C ARG A 9 -22.87 -30.91 15.16
N GLN A 10 -23.98 -31.30 14.54
CA GLN A 10 -24.00 -32.32 13.49
C GLN A 10 -23.29 -31.80 12.24
N GLN A 11 -23.54 -30.54 11.85
CA GLN A 11 -22.82 -29.92 10.73
C GLN A 11 -21.31 -29.83 10.98
N ARG A 12 -20.89 -29.49 12.20
CA ARG A 12 -19.46 -29.47 12.57
C ARG A 12 -18.83 -30.85 12.53
N LEU A 13 -19.57 -31.89 12.95
CA LEU A 13 -19.11 -33.28 12.88
C LEU A 13 -19.00 -33.76 11.44
N ASP A 14 -19.99 -33.45 10.59
CA ASP A 14 -19.99 -33.82 9.18
C ASP A 14 -18.82 -33.13 8.44
N ASN A 15 -18.60 -31.83 8.67
CA ASN A 15 -17.47 -31.09 8.11
C ASN A 15 -16.12 -31.66 8.58
N PHE A 16 -16.02 -32.05 9.86
CA PHE A 16 -14.82 -32.67 10.39
C PHE A 16 -14.55 -34.02 9.73
N LEU A 17 -15.59 -34.86 9.58
CA LEU A 17 -15.47 -36.16 8.92
C LEU A 17 -15.00 -36.00 7.47
N GLN A 18 -15.62 -35.06 6.75
CA GLN A 18 -15.27 -34.76 5.36
C GLN A 18 -13.82 -34.28 5.21
N ALA A 19 -13.34 -33.44 6.14
CA ALA A 19 -11.95 -32.99 6.15
C ALA A 19 -10.98 -34.14 6.43
N VAL A 20 -11.33 -35.05 7.34
CA VAL A 20 -10.52 -36.23 7.66
C VAL A 20 -10.46 -37.20 6.48
N GLU A 21 -11.58 -37.47 5.81
CA GLU A 21 -11.62 -38.31 4.62
C GLU A 21 -10.79 -37.72 3.47
N ALA A 22 -10.87 -36.40 3.26
CA ALA A 22 -10.05 -35.71 2.27
C ALA A 22 -8.54 -35.82 2.60
N ALA A 23 -8.16 -35.62 3.86
CA ALA A 23 -6.77 -35.73 4.31
C ALA A 23 -6.24 -37.17 4.17
N GLN A 24 -7.05 -38.18 4.49
CA GLN A 24 -6.69 -39.59 4.29
C GLN A 24 -6.48 -39.91 2.81
N LYS A 25 -7.34 -39.39 1.93
CA LYS A 25 -7.20 -39.57 0.49
C LYS A 25 -5.89 -38.97 -0.04
N VAL A 26 -5.53 -37.76 0.41
CA VAL A 26 -4.24 -37.12 0.08
C VAL A 26 -3.08 -37.98 0.57
N GLN A 27 -3.17 -38.50 1.80
CA GLN A 27 -2.13 -39.36 2.36
C GLN A 27 -1.96 -40.65 1.54
N ASP A 28 -3.05 -41.30 1.16
CA ASP A 28 -3.04 -42.52 0.35
C ASP A 28 -2.47 -42.27 -1.05
N ASP A 29 -2.83 -41.15 -1.67
CA ASP A 29 -2.32 -40.76 -2.97
C ASP A 29 -0.82 -40.41 -2.92
N ILE A 30 -0.35 -39.74 -1.87
CA ILE A 30 1.09 -39.51 -1.64
C ILE A 30 1.82 -40.84 -1.43
N MET A 31 1.26 -41.78 -0.66
CA MET A 31 1.88 -43.10 -0.45
C MET A 31 1.95 -43.93 -1.73
N LYS A 32 0.97 -43.77 -2.63
CA LYS A 32 0.85 -44.54 -3.87
C LYS A 32 1.65 -43.94 -5.03
N TYR A 33 1.66 -42.61 -5.16
CA TYR A 33 2.21 -41.90 -6.32
C TYR A 33 3.42 -41.01 -5.96
N GLY A 34 3.75 -40.84 -4.68
CA GLY A 34 4.91 -40.06 -4.24
C GLY A 34 4.77 -38.57 -4.59
N LEU A 35 5.84 -37.97 -5.15
CA LEU A 35 5.86 -36.56 -5.57
C LEU A 35 4.91 -36.27 -6.74
N GLU A 36 4.53 -37.28 -7.53
CA GLU A 36 3.57 -37.12 -8.64
C GLU A 36 2.14 -36.87 -8.14
N ALA A 37 1.86 -37.11 -6.85
CA ALA A 37 0.57 -36.83 -6.24
C ALA A 37 0.19 -35.34 -6.32
N ALA A 38 1.16 -34.42 -6.38
CA ALA A 38 0.91 -32.98 -6.47
C ALA A 38 0.04 -32.61 -7.69
N HIS A 39 0.21 -33.31 -8.81
CA HIS A 39 -0.58 -33.07 -10.02
C HIS A 39 -2.06 -33.47 -9.89
N LEU A 40 -2.44 -34.29 -8.91
CA LEU A 40 -3.84 -34.66 -8.67
C LEU A 40 -4.62 -33.61 -7.86
N TYR A 41 -3.92 -32.66 -7.22
CA TYR A 41 -4.51 -31.69 -6.29
C TYR A 41 -4.27 -30.23 -6.70
N CYS A 42 -3.45 -29.98 -7.72
CA CYS A 42 -3.30 -28.65 -8.32
C CYS A 42 -4.24 -28.55 -9.53
N ASP A 43 -5.34 -27.81 -9.38
CA ASP A 43 -6.34 -27.62 -10.43
C ASP A 43 -5.88 -26.67 -11.56
N ASP A 44 -4.80 -25.91 -11.36
CA ASP A 44 -4.32 -24.94 -12.35
C ASP A 44 -2.77 -24.86 -12.38
N VAL A 45 -2.13 -25.97 -12.76
CA VAL A 45 -0.64 -26.04 -12.90
C VAL A 45 -0.15 -25.15 -14.05
N ASP A 46 -1.00 -24.89 -15.04
CA ASP A 46 -0.74 -24.01 -16.18
C ASP A 46 -1.32 -22.58 -15.99
N GLY A 47 -1.90 -22.31 -14.82
CA GLY A 47 -2.46 -21.00 -14.51
C GLY A 47 -1.35 -19.98 -14.27
N ASP A 48 -1.63 -18.73 -14.59
CA ASP A 48 -0.74 -17.59 -14.37
C ASP A 48 -0.58 -17.26 -12.87
N TRP A 49 -0.90 -18.21 -11.96
CA TRP A 49 -0.82 -18.02 -10.52
C TRP A 49 0.58 -17.55 -10.15
N LEU A 50 1.65 -18.21 -10.59
CA LEU A 50 3.02 -17.78 -10.25
C LEU A 50 3.36 -16.38 -10.79
N GLU A 51 2.73 -15.96 -11.89
CA GLU A 51 2.90 -14.63 -12.48
C GLU A 51 2.09 -13.56 -11.72
N THR A 52 0.97 -13.97 -11.11
CA THR A 52 0.07 -13.15 -10.28
C THR A 52 0.29 -13.37 -8.77
N TRP A 53 1.32 -14.11 -8.36
CA TRP A 53 1.67 -14.34 -6.95
C TRP A 53 2.14 -13.01 -6.34
N GLY A 54 1.23 -12.32 -5.64
CA GLY A 54 1.42 -10.97 -5.10
C GLY A 54 0.59 -9.89 -5.78
N GLU A 55 -0.18 -10.23 -6.81
CA GLU A 55 -1.19 -9.35 -7.43
C GLU A 55 -2.56 -9.46 -6.74
N ASP A 56 -2.79 -10.48 -5.91
CA ASP A 56 -3.95 -10.61 -5.01
C ASP A 56 -3.89 -9.64 -3.79
N GLU A 57 -3.48 -8.39 -3.99
CA GLU A 57 -3.81 -7.26 -3.11
C GLU A 57 -4.81 -6.33 -3.82
N ASP A 58 -5.92 -6.91 -4.29
CA ASP A 58 -7.13 -6.20 -4.70
C ASP A 58 -7.74 -5.46 -3.49
N GLY A 59 -7.16 -4.31 -3.13
CA GLY A 59 -7.66 -3.42 -2.09
C GLY A 59 -6.65 -2.42 -1.54
N GLN A 60 -5.34 -2.69 -1.67
CA GLN A 60 -4.30 -1.77 -1.20
C GLN A 60 -4.04 -0.73 -2.31
N GLN A 61 -4.60 0.47 -2.18
CA GLN A 61 -4.17 1.59 -3.03
C GLN A 61 -2.65 1.72 -2.88
N SER A 62 -1.92 1.74 -3.99
CA SER A 62 -0.47 1.93 -3.91
C SER A 62 -0.16 3.22 -3.14
N LEU A 63 0.92 3.25 -2.35
CA LEU A 63 1.29 4.45 -1.59
C LEU A 63 1.39 5.68 -2.50
N VAL A 64 1.84 5.47 -3.75
CA VAL A 64 1.87 6.49 -4.80
C VAL A 64 0.47 6.99 -5.16
N GLU A 65 -0.52 6.11 -5.30
CA GLU A 65 -1.92 6.50 -5.57
C GLU A 65 -2.53 7.26 -4.40
N LEU A 66 -2.30 6.83 -3.15
CA LEU A 66 -2.76 7.54 -1.95
C LEU A 66 -2.18 8.96 -1.88
N VAL A 67 -0.86 9.09 -2.06
CA VAL A 67 -0.19 10.39 -2.07
C VAL A 67 -0.67 11.24 -3.25
N THR A 68 -0.90 10.63 -4.42
CA THR A 68 -1.41 11.36 -5.60
C THR A 68 -2.84 11.86 -5.37
N ASN A 69 -3.71 11.03 -4.79
CA ASN A 69 -5.08 11.39 -4.43
C ASN A 69 -5.09 12.53 -3.40
N PHE A 70 -4.21 12.46 -2.39
CA PHE A 70 -4.02 13.54 -1.43
C PHE A 70 -3.58 14.85 -2.12
N LEU A 71 -2.58 14.80 -3.00
CA LEU A 71 -2.10 15.98 -3.72
C LEU A 71 -3.16 16.60 -4.63
N GLN A 72 -4.12 15.80 -5.13
CA GLN A 72 -5.27 16.27 -5.92
C GLN A 72 -6.42 16.78 -5.05
N SER A 73 -6.48 16.40 -3.77
CA SER A 73 -7.51 16.82 -2.82
C SER A 73 -7.44 18.31 -2.51
N ASP A 74 -8.57 18.88 -2.08
CA ASP A 74 -8.74 20.28 -1.68
C ASP A 74 -8.26 20.56 -0.24
N ASP A 75 -7.48 19.66 0.33
CA ASP A 75 -6.80 19.89 1.61
C ASP A 75 -5.90 21.13 1.53
N LEU A 76 -5.85 21.92 2.61
CA LEU A 76 -5.09 23.17 2.65
C LEU A 76 -3.60 22.96 2.38
N VAL A 77 -3.03 21.86 2.86
CA VAL A 77 -1.62 21.50 2.63
C VAL A 77 -1.41 21.11 1.17
N ALA A 78 -2.31 20.31 0.58
CA ALA A 78 -2.28 19.93 -0.83
C ALA A 78 -2.43 21.14 -1.77
N VAL A 79 -3.32 22.09 -1.45
CA VAL A 79 -3.51 23.33 -2.23
C VAL A 79 -2.26 24.22 -2.17
N LYS A 80 -1.64 24.39 -0.99
CA LYS A 80 -0.37 25.12 -0.83
C LYS A 80 0.75 24.47 -1.65
N LEU A 81 0.86 23.14 -1.59
CA LEU A 81 1.82 22.36 -2.37
C LEU A 81 1.62 22.54 -3.87
N ARG A 82 0.39 22.37 -4.37
CA ARG A 82 0.06 22.58 -5.80
C ARG A 82 0.47 23.98 -6.27
N LYS A 83 0.21 25.01 -5.44
CA LYS A 83 0.61 26.39 -5.74
C LYS A 83 2.14 26.57 -5.80
N GLN A 84 2.90 25.89 -4.93
CA GLN A 84 4.36 25.93 -4.93
C GLN A 84 4.98 25.12 -6.10
N LEU A 85 4.34 24.02 -6.49
CA LEU A 85 4.83 23.07 -7.50
C LEU A 85 4.54 23.50 -8.95
N LYS A 86 3.58 24.43 -9.14
CA LYS A 86 3.17 25.08 -10.41
C LYS A 86 2.93 24.14 -11.60
N ASP A 87 4.00 23.69 -12.28
CA ASP A 87 3.95 22.93 -13.54
C ASP A 87 4.57 21.53 -13.45
N LYS A 88 4.96 21.08 -12.24
CA LYS A 88 5.61 19.78 -12.07
C LYS A 88 4.59 18.64 -12.00
N SER A 89 4.97 17.49 -12.56
CA SER A 89 4.09 16.33 -12.56
C SER A 89 3.88 15.82 -11.13
N LEU A 90 2.62 15.87 -10.67
CA LEU A 90 2.22 15.39 -9.34
C LEU A 90 2.65 13.95 -9.10
N GLN A 91 2.59 13.10 -10.14
CA GLN A 91 3.05 11.71 -10.08
C GLN A 91 4.55 11.60 -9.75
N LYS A 92 5.41 12.44 -10.35
CA LYS A 92 6.85 12.41 -10.05
C LYS A 92 7.12 12.80 -8.61
N ILE A 93 6.37 13.77 -8.10
CA ILE A 93 6.49 14.23 -6.71
C ILE A 93 5.94 13.16 -5.77
N ALA A 94 4.84 12.49 -6.11
CA ALA A 94 4.29 11.39 -5.33
C ALA A 94 5.29 10.24 -5.17
N VAL A 95 6.00 9.85 -6.25
CA VAL A 95 7.06 8.82 -6.18
C VAL A 95 8.25 9.29 -5.33
N GLU A 96 8.64 10.56 -5.43
CA GLU A 96 9.71 11.10 -4.59
C GLU A 96 9.31 11.15 -3.11
N LEU A 97 8.05 11.50 -2.81
CA LEU A 97 7.48 11.53 -1.47
C LEU A 97 7.32 10.13 -0.88
N GLU A 98 6.84 9.15 -1.65
CA GLU A 98 6.81 7.75 -1.25
C GLU A 98 8.20 7.28 -0.80
N ARG A 99 9.24 7.55 -1.61
CA ARG A 99 10.62 7.21 -1.25
C ARG A 99 11.08 7.90 0.04
N CYS A 100 10.61 9.12 0.30
CA CYS A 100 10.89 9.80 1.56
C CYS A 100 10.17 9.12 2.72
N LEU A 101 8.90 8.75 2.56
CA LEU A 101 8.08 8.09 3.59
C LEU A 101 8.61 6.70 3.97
N SER A 102 9.29 6.00 3.06
CA SER A 102 9.95 4.72 3.35
C SER A 102 11.16 4.83 4.29
N LEU A 103 11.58 6.04 4.67
CA LEU A 103 12.66 6.24 5.63
C LEU A 103 12.19 5.93 7.06
N SER A 104 13.01 5.15 7.79
CA SER A 104 12.65 4.67 9.13
C SER A 104 12.47 5.80 10.15
N LYS A 105 13.33 6.84 10.12
CA LYS A 105 13.30 7.92 11.10
C LYS A 105 12.47 9.11 10.62
N GLU A 106 11.64 9.63 11.51
CA GLU A 106 10.76 10.77 11.25
C GLU A 106 11.53 12.05 10.91
N GLU A 107 12.59 12.37 11.66
CA GLU A 107 13.47 13.51 11.37
C GLU A 107 14.05 13.41 9.95
N GLU A 108 14.49 12.21 9.53
CA GLU A 108 15.02 11.97 8.19
C GLU A 108 13.93 12.11 7.12
N ARG A 109 12.68 11.72 7.41
CA ARG A 109 11.51 11.92 6.53
C ARG A 109 11.24 13.40 6.31
N ILE A 110 11.15 14.21 7.37
CA ILE A 110 10.88 15.65 7.29
C ILE A 110 11.96 16.35 6.46
N PHE A 111 13.25 16.04 6.70
CA PHE A 111 14.34 16.61 5.92
C PHE A 111 14.32 16.15 4.46
N ALA A 112 13.98 14.88 4.19
CA ALA A 112 13.89 14.38 2.82
C ALA A 112 12.74 15.05 2.05
N ILE A 113 11.57 15.19 2.67
CA ILE A 113 10.42 15.92 2.13
C ILE A 113 10.81 17.37 1.84
N LYS A 114 11.39 18.07 2.82
CA LYS A 114 11.87 19.44 2.65
C LYS A 114 12.83 19.56 1.46
N ASN A 115 13.75 18.61 1.30
CA ASN A 115 14.69 18.60 0.18
C ASN A 115 13.98 18.39 -1.16
N VAL A 116 12.97 17.51 -1.22
CA VAL A 116 12.12 17.32 -2.41
C VAL A 116 11.38 18.61 -2.76
N LEU A 117 10.78 19.29 -1.78
CA LEU A 117 10.06 20.55 -2.01
C LEU A 117 11.00 21.68 -2.42
N SER A 118 12.16 21.81 -1.78
CA SER A 118 13.17 22.81 -2.11
C SER A 118 13.78 22.59 -3.50
N ALA A 119 14.17 21.35 -3.82
CA ALA A 119 14.62 20.98 -5.15
C ALA A 119 13.54 21.25 -6.21
N ASN A 120 12.27 21.13 -5.79
CA ASN A 120 11.17 21.39 -6.69
C ASN A 120 10.87 22.89 -6.91
N MET A 121 11.15 23.74 -5.94
CA MET A 121 11.03 25.21 -6.07
C MET A 121 12.21 25.86 -6.78
N ALA A 122 13.43 25.32 -6.67
CA ALA A 122 14.66 25.96 -7.16
C ALA A 122 14.80 26.08 -8.69
N CYS A 123 13.77 25.73 -9.48
CA CYS A 123 13.79 25.81 -10.95
C CYS A 123 13.25 27.14 -11.51
N GLY A 124 12.68 28.02 -10.68
CA GLY A 124 12.19 29.34 -11.09
C GLY A 124 13.12 30.46 -10.63
N GLU A 125 13.78 31.13 -11.58
CA GLU A 125 14.44 32.44 -11.46
C GLU A 125 15.30 32.69 -10.21
N ARG A 126 16.63 32.60 -10.38
CA ARG A 126 17.59 33.20 -9.44
C ARG A 126 17.47 34.72 -9.49
N HIS A 127 16.48 35.29 -8.81
CA HIS A 127 16.54 36.71 -8.47
C HIS A 127 17.35 36.85 -7.17
N ARG A 128 18.60 37.28 -7.36
CA ARG A 128 19.58 37.55 -6.31
C ARG A 128 19.10 38.75 -5.49
N GLY A 129 18.24 38.51 -4.50
CA GLY A 129 17.80 39.55 -3.58
C GLY A 129 16.77 39.06 -2.57
N THR A 130 17.21 38.96 -1.30
CA THR A 130 16.40 39.14 -0.08
C THR A 130 15.21 38.20 0.18
N SER A 131 15.47 37.03 0.80
CA SER A 131 14.62 36.34 1.82
C SER A 131 15.05 34.86 1.99
N ASP A 132 16.32 34.57 2.30
CA ASP A 132 16.84 33.17 2.23
C ASP A 132 16.68 32.35 3.54
N GLU A 133 16.12 32.92 4.61
CA GLU A 133 15.88 32.22 5.89
C GLU A 133 14.40 32.06 6.24
N PHE A 134 13.55 33.06 5.96
CA PHE A 134 12.10 32.97 6.22
C PHE A 134 11.43 31.90 5.34
N ASP A 135 11.76 31.85 4.05
CA ASP A 135 11.23 30.86 3.09
C ASP A 135 11.65 29.42 3.45
N LYS A 136 12.79 29.24 4.13
CA LYS A 136 13.29 27.91 4.55
C LYS A 136 12.62 27.40 5.83
N LEU A 137 12.18 28.30 6.70
CA LEU A 137 11.49 27.97 7.95
C LEU A 137 10.03 27.59 7.63
N GLU A 138 9.35 28.39 6.81
CA GLU A 138 8.00 28.09 6.31
C GLU A 138 7.95 26.76 5.53
N LEU A 139 9.03 26.39 4.84
CA LEU A 139 9.11 25.11 4.14
C LEU A 139 9.24 23.92 5.09
N LEU A 140 9.90 24.11 6.22
CA LEU A 140 10.10 23.07 7.22
C LEU A 140 8.77 22.80 7.93
N ASP A 141 8.07 23.86 8.33
CA ASP A 141 6.71 23.78 8.89
C ASP A 141 5.74 23.11 7.92
N LEU A 142 5.80 23.46 6.62
CA LEU A 142 4.99 22.80 5.58
C LEU A 142 5.33 21.31 5.41
N SER A 143 6.60 20.93 5.57
CA SER A 143 7.04 19.54 5.43
C SER A 143 6.58 18.69 6.61
N GLU A 144 6.54 19.27 7.81
CA GLU A 144 5.99 18.67 9.02
C GLU A 144 4.47 18.51 8.91
N GLU A 145 3.75 19.59 8.54
CA GLU A 145 2.30 19.54 8.26
C GLU A 145 1.93 18.47 7.20
N LEU A 146 2.77 18.32 6.16
CA LEU A 146 2.58 17.31 5.12
C LEU A 146 2.76 15.89 5.66
N LEU A 147 3.80 15.66 6.46
CA LEU A 147 4.09 14.34 7.03
C LEU A 147 2.98 13.91 7.98
N ASP A 148 2.51 14.82 8.83
CA ASP A 148 1.39 14.58 9.75
C ASP A 148 0.13 14.20 8.96
N LYS A 149 -0.21 14.97 7.92
CA LYS A 149 -1.40 14.69 7.09
C LYS A 149 -1.30 13.36 6.36
N LEU A 150 -0.12 13.03 5.83
CA LEU A 150 0.08 11.75 5.17
C LEU A 150 0.00 10.59 6.17
N SER A 151 0.58 10.73 7.36
CA SER A 151 0.46 9.73 8.42
C SER A 151 -1.00 9.49 8.84
N GLU A 152 -1.79 10.56 8.98
CA GLU A 152 -3.22 10.49 9.29
C GLU A 152 -4.01 9.75 8.20
N ILE A 153 -3.67 9.96 6.92
CA ILE A 153 -4.30 9.28 5.78
C ILE A 153 -3.90 7.80 5.72
N PHE A 154 -2.65 7.46 6.06
CA PHE A 154 -2.22 6.07 6.11
C PHE A 154 -2.87 5.32 7.28
N ASP A 155 -2.97 5.94 8.45
CA ASP A 155 -3.62 5.34 9.62
C ASP A 155 -5.13 5.15 9.44
N GLN A 156 -5.77 5.92 8.55
CA GLN A 156 -7.20 5.78 8.21
C GLN A 156 -7.50 4.76 7.10
N ASN A 157 -6.48 4.31 6.34
CA ASN A 157 -6.61 3.35 5.24
C ASN A 157 -6.09 1.93 5.58
N ILE A 158 -5.68 1.69 6.82
CA ILE A 158 -5.32 0.36 7.39
C ILE A 158 -6.47 -0.13 8.26
#